data_AF-A0A3M4KJK0-F1
#
_entry.id   AF-A0A3M4KJK0-F1
#
_cell.length_a   1.000
_cell.length_b   1.000
_cell.length_c   1.000
_cell.angle_alpha   90.00
_cell.angle_beta   90.00
_cell.angle_gamma   90.00
#
_symmetry.space_group_name_H-M   'P 1'
#
loop_
_entity.id
_entity.type
_entity.pdbx_description
1 polymer ?
#
loop_
_entity_poly.entity_id
_entity_poly.type
_entity_poly.pdbx_seq_one_letter_code
_entity_poly.pdbx_strand_id
1 'polypeptide(L)'
;HKHKLRVHELSIPALLDFQNNEYGKLLQDEIRQYFQSGKTQAKDWLARAKGWTDRLGGTAGSITWGVVMLNLINTAFLYRDLTRDGDFSTKDIGKVTYGLGYSFNLLMAVFVEAPWSVIRDATPVLIDGKNVAILDRSSAYWKAKGNAAWGDAIRGFRVSMVAMGGFGLAAVTLELFDITDDYYAAKTSEEKSSITVKGISVFALGVGSTFQLISGLSPASAFTIVAMSPWFSVALLVIGSIYLFTTMALNYFKQDSVGWWLRKCCWSRTLDYRYAETAEGEHEEVRALMEIQLSPQVHVKSTVHYENRYLGKGDYYSVAVQNGAGVQVRVPNLVRGQSVHFNIISSKRPWGVLPIEKIDQPIHEAFLDRGQFRKAEQFGTLTNKPAGKASEDFTYPLMPPENEDLIWETWVPLDKDATYLELQIWYPANLLNPGEDDRSYLFQMELGTRGDTAIEGLAAVELEVKASSRIGALTLEVAEGTPV
;
A
#
# COMPACT_ATOMS: atom_id res chain seq x y z
N HIS A 1 -28.81 -14.43 -7.14
CA HIS A 1 -27.76 -13.43 -6.87
C HIS A 1 -26.91 -13.72 -5.62
N LYS A 2 -27.48 -14.09 -4.47
CA LYS A 2 -26.73 -14.45 -3.23
C LYS A 2 -25.90 -15.75 -3.29
N HIS A 3 -26.00 -16.53 -4.38
CA HIS A 3 -25.24 -17.78 -4.54
C HIS A 3 -23.97 -17.64 -5.39
N LYS A 4 -23.87 -16.60 -6.23
CA LYS A 4 -22.66 -16.28 -7.01
C LYS A 4 -21.60 -15.50 -6.20
N LEU A 5 -22.02 -14.78 -5.15
CA LEU A 5 -21.13 -14.10 -4.20
C LEU A 5 -20.33 -15.06 -3.30
N ARG A 6 -20.79 -16.30 -3.13
CA ARG A 6 -20.11 -17.29 -2.29
C ARG A 6 -18.92 -18.00 -2.98
N VAL A 7 -18.75 -17.78 -4.28
CA VAL A 7 -17.72 -18.46 -5.10
C VAL A 7 -16.48 -17.57 -5.31
N HIS A 8 -16.59 -16.25 -5.07
CA HIS A 8 -15.47 -15.32 -5.27
C HIS A 8 -14.80 -14.88 -3.96
N GLU A 9 -15.46 -14.99 -2.81
CA GLU A 9 -14.88 -14.70 -1.48
C GLU A 9 -13.91 -15.79 -0.96
N LEU A 10 -13.54 -16.79 -1.77
CA LEU A 10 -12.76 -17.96 -1.34
C LEU A 10 -11.63 -18.41 -2.30
N SER A 11 -11.32 -17.71 -3.39
CA SER A 11 -10.31 -18.20 -4.34
C SER A 11 -8.84 -17.89 -3.97
N ILE A 12 -8.57 -17.36 -2.78
CA ILE A 12 -7.22 -17.16 -2.23
C ILE A 12 -7.30 -17.54 -0.74
N PRO A 13 -7.39 -18.83 -0.35
CA PRO A 13 -6.39 -19.88 -0.56
C PRO A 13 -7.02 -21.27 -0.84
N ALA A 14 -7.98 -21.37 -1.75
CA ALA A 14 -8.57 -22.67 -2.15
C ALA A 14 -7.62 -23.59 -2.96
N LEU A 15 -6.40 -23.11 -3.28
CA LEU A 15 -5.37 -23.89 -3.95
C LEU A 15 -4.48 -24.73 -3.00
N LEU A 16 -4.74 -24.69 -1.68
CA LEU A 16 -3.84 -25.25 -0.67
C LEU A 16 -4.43 -26.34 0.26
N ASP A 17 -5.57 -26.98 -0.03
CA ASP A 17 -5.92 -28.22 0.69
C ASP A 17 -6.89 -29.15 -0.06
N PHE A 18 -6.48 -30.41 -0.22
CA PHE A 18 -7.20 -31.49 -0.90
C PHE A 18 -7.50 -32.58 0.14
N GLN A 19 -8.48 -32.34 1.02
CA GLN A 19 -9.57 -33.29 1.35
C GLN A 19 -10.51 -32.80 2.46
N ASN A 20 -10.10 -31.92 3.40
CA ASN A 20 -10.97 -31.54 4.53
C ASN A 20 -11.10 -30.04 4.86
N ASN A 21 -10.39 -29.12 4.18
CA ASN A 21 -10.70 -27.67 4.24
C ASN A 21 -10.64 -27.05 5.66
N GLU A 22 -9.97 -27.70 6.63
CA GLU A 22 -9.87 -27.23 8.01
C GLU A 22 -8.65 -26.32 8.19
N TYR A 23 -7.46 -26.73 7.74
CA TYR A 23 -6.23 -25.95 7.94
C TYR A 23 -6.22 -24.62 7.18
N GLY A 24 -6.70 -24.62 5.94
CA GLY A 24 -6.82 -23.39 5.13
C GLY A 24 -7.82 -22.39 5.72
N LYS A 25 -8.95 -22.88 6.26
CA LYS A 25 -9.93 -22.03 6.96
C LYS A 25 -9.41 -21.53 8.30
N LEU A 26 -8.71 -22.37 9.05
CA LEU A 26 -8.15 -22.02 10.35
C LEU A 26 -7.05 -20.95 10.21
N LEU A 27 -6.22 -21.05 9.17
CA LEU A 27 -5.26 -20.01 8.80
C LEU A 27 -5.98 -18.72 8.35
N GLN A 28 -7.02 -18.83 7.52
CA GLN A 28 -7.82 -17.68 7.06
C GLN A 28 -8.50 -16.95 8.22
N ASP A 29 -9.05 -17.69 9.18
CA ASP A 29 -9.72 -17.14 10.37
C ASP A 29 -8.71 -16.53 11.34
N GLU A 30 -7.51 -17.09 11.51
CA GLU A 30 -6.46 -16.48 12.34
C GLU A 30 -5.90 -15.19 11.72
N ILE A 31 -5.69 -15.16 10.39
CA ILE A 31 -5.32 -13.95 9.65
C ILE A 31 -6.41 -12.88 9.83
N ARG A 32 -7.67 -13.25 9.64
CA ARG A 32 -8.83 -12.37 9.82
C ARG A 32 -8.93 -11.83 11.24
N GLN A 33 -8.78 -12.69 12.26
CA GLN A 33 -8.82 -12.29 13.67
C GLN A 33 -7.67 -11.35 14.04
N TYR A 34 -6.47 -11.55 13.49
CA TYR A 34 -5.34 -10.66 13.72
C TYR A 34 -5.60 -9.26 13.16
N PHE A 35 -6.03 -9.15 11.90
CA PHE A 35 -6.38 -7.87 11.27
C PHE A 35 -7.52 -7.15 12.00
N GLN A 36 -8.51 -7.89 12.50
CA GLN A 36 -9.61 -7.33 13.31
C GLN A 36 -9.17 -6.87 14.70
N SER A 37 -8.06 -7.38 15.23
CA SER A 37 -7.63 -7.07 16.60
C SER A 37 -6.95 -5.71 16.76
N GLY A 38 -6.47 -5.10 15.66
CA GLY A 38 -5.82 -3.77 15.68
C GLY A 38 -4.54 -3.68 16.52
N LYS A 39 -3.97 -4.82 16.96
CA LYS A 39 -2.78 -4.85 17.83
C LYS A 39 -1.50 -4.83 17.01
N THR A 40 -0.68 -3.80 17.22
CA THR A 40 0.56 -3.54 16.46
C THR A 40 1.86 -3.80 17.25
N GLN A 41 1.80 -4.37 18.47
CA GLN A 41 2.98 -4.52 19.33
C GLN A 41 3.70 -5.88 19.17
N ALA A 42 5.05 -5.83 19.15
CA ALA A 42 5.95 -6.98 18.96
C ALA A 42 5.93 -8.04 20.08
N LYS A 43 5.48 -7.72 21.31
CA LYS A 43 5.39 -8.69 22.42
C LYS A 43 4.17 -9.60 22.31
N ASP A 44 3.04 -9.07 21.89
CA ASP A 44 1.82 -9.84 21.64
C ASP A 44 2.00 -10.79 20.44
N TRP A 45 2.90 -10.41 19.53
CA TRP A 45 3.25 -11.15 18.33
C TRP A 45 3.94 -12.50 18.62
N LEU A 46 4.97 -12.54 19.48
CA LEU A 46 5.71 -13.78 19.80
C LEU A 46 4.81 -14.85 20.42
N ALA A 47 3.89 -14.43 21.28
CA ALA A 47 2.92 -15.32 21.91
C ALA A 47 1.89 -15.86 20.91
N ARG A 48 1.44 -15.03 19.96
CA ARG A 48 0.50 -15.42 18.91
C ARG A 48 1.13 -16.38 17.90
N ALA A 49 2.34 -16.10 17.44
CA ALA A 49 3.10 -16.96 16.52
C ALA A 49 3.41 -18.34 17.12
N LYS A 50 3.70 -18.38 18.43
CA LYS A 50 3.83 -19.64 19.16
C LYS A 50 2.51 -20.42 19.20
N GLY A 51 1.41 -19.75 19.53
CA GLY A 51 0.07 -20.35 19.50
C GLY A 51 -0.38 -20.86 18.12
N TRP A 52 0.09 -20.23 17.04
CA TRP A 52 -0.16 -20.68 15.66
C TRP A 52 0.69 -21.88 15.28
N THR A 53 1.96 -21.91 15.69
CA THR A 53 2.84 -23.08 15.52
C THR A 53 2.21 -24.31 16.20
N ASP A 54 1.67 -24.12 17.40
CA ASP A 54 1.01 -25.18 18.18
C ASP A 54 -0.33 -25.65 17.57
N ARG A 55 -1.04 -24.79 16.82
CA ARG A 55 -2.38 -25.07 16.24
C ARG A 55 -2.38 -25.53 14.79
N LEU A 56 -1.51 -24.97 13.95
CA LEU A 56 -1.54 -25.19 12.49
C LEU A 56 -0.66 -26.35 12.04
N GLY A 57 0.19 -26.87 12.93
CA GLY A 57 1.06 -28.01 12.63
C GLY A 57 2.18 -27.62 11.67
N GLY A 58 3.37 -27.41 12.22
CA GLY A 58 4.62 -27.21 11.48
C GLY A 58 5.79 -27.22 12.46
N THR A 59 6.88 -27.89 12.10
CA THR A 59 8.13 -27.91 12.89
C THR A 59 8.91 -26.60 12.82
N ALA A 60 8.47 -25.65 11.99
CA ALA A 60 9.14 -24.39 11.80
C ALA A 60 9.11 -23.55 13.09
N GLY A 61 10.29 -23.11 13.54
CA GLY A 61 10.42 -22.27 14.72
C GLY A 61 9.62 -20.97 14.61
N SER A 62 9.32 -20.36 15.77
CA SER A 62 8.56 -19.10 15.87
C SER A 62 9.09 -17.99 14.96
N ILE A 63 10.39 -18.00 14.64
CA ILE A 63 11.05 -17.04 13.74
C ILE A 63 10.49 -17.12 12.31
N THR A 64 10.31 -18.32 11.74
CA THR A 64 9.83 -18.50 10.35
C THR A 64 8.38 -18.01 10.21
N TRP A 65 7.53 -18.33 11.19
CA TRP A 65 6.16 -17.80 11.25
C TRP A 65 6.14 -16.27 11.39
N GLY A 66 7.13 -15.68 12.05
CA GLY A 66 7.29 -14.23 12.12
C GLY A 66 7.61 -13.57 10.81
N VAL A 67 8.49 -14.16 10.02
CA VAL A 67 8.81 -13.61 8.71
C VAL A 67 7.60 -13.68 7.77
N VAL A 68 6.86 -14.81 7.74
CA VAL A 68 5.62 -14.96 6.94
C VAL A 68 4.61 -13.87 7.29
N MET A 69 4.38 -13.66 8.59
CA MET A 69 3.35 -12.74 9.06
C MET A 69 3.77 -11.28 8.96
N LEU A 70 5.05 -10.96 9.21
CA LEU A 70 5.57 -9.62 8.93
C LEU A 70 5.43 -9.28 7.44
N ASN A 71 5.65 -10.23 6.54
CA ASN A 71 5.49 -10.00 5.11
C ASN A 71 4.02 -9.82 4.71
N LEU A 72 3.10 -10.60 5.29
CA LEU A 72 1.65 -10.41 5.10
C LEU A 72 1.16 -9.07 5.65
N ILE A 73 1.63 -8.67 6.82
CA ILE A 73 1.31 -7.38 7.45
C ILE A 73 1.87 -6.24 6.62
N ASN A 74 3.13 -6.34 6.19
CA ASN A 74 3.76 -5.33 5.35
C ASN A 74 3.06 -5.23 3.98
N THR A 75 2.67 -6.34 3.37
CA THR A 75 1.88 -6.35 2.13
C THR A 75 0.51 -5.73 2.35
N ALA A 76 -0.13 -5.96 3.50
CA ALA A 76 -1.40 -5.34 3.83
C ALA A 76 -1.28 -3.84 4.15
N PHE A 77 -0.17 -3.40 4.75
CA PHE A 77 0.11 -1.97 4.94
C PHE A 77 0.46 -1.30 3.61
N LEU A 78 1.31 -1.90 2.78
CA LEU A 78 1.60 -1.44 1.43
C LEU A 78 0.31 -1.37 0.59
N TYR A 79 -0.54 -2.39 0.66
CA TYR A 79 -1.87 -2.35 0.07
C TYR A 79 -2.65 -1.14 0.57
N ARG A 80 -2.71 -0.95 1.90
CA ARG A 80 -3.48 0.12 2.54
C ARG A 80 -2.98 1.52 2.16
N ASP A 81 -1.67 1.68 2.05
CA ASP A 81 -0.99 2.93 1.77
C ASP A 81 -1.06 3.25 0.26
N LEU A 82 -0.87 2.27 -0.63
CA LEU A 82 -1.09 2.43 -2.09
C LEU A 82 -2.55 2.67 -2.44
N THR A 83 -3.48 2.14 -1.64
CA THR A 83 -4.89 2.47 -1.78
C THR A 83 -5.25 3.79 -1.17
N ARG A 84 -4.40 4.45 -0.37
CA ARG A 84 -4.65 5.81 0.13
C ARG A 84 -4.34 6.87 -0.93
N ASP A 85 -3.95 6.44 -2.12
CA ASP A 85 -3.54 7.23 -3.27
C ASP A 85 -4.52 7.12 -4.45
N GLY A 86 -5.73 6.55 -4.23
CA GLY A 86 -6.95 6.89 -4.97
C GLY A 86 -7.34 5.95 -6.10
N ASP A 87 -6.40 5.48 -6.92
CA ASP A 87 -6.64 4.45 -7.93
C ASP A 87 -5.52 3.40 -7.87
N PHE A 88 -5.88 2.16 -8.11
CA PHE A 88 -4.91 1.10 -8.26
C PHE A 88 -4.29 1.20 -9.65
N SER A 89 -3.14 1.85 -9.75
CA SER A 89 -2.34 1.68 -10.95
C SER A 89 -2.04 0.19 -11.14
N THR A 90 -1.94 -0.27 -12.39
CA THR A 90 -1.53 -1.67 -12.68
C THR A 90 -0.23 -2.05 -11.99
N LYS A 91 0.63 -1.05 -11.75
CA LYS A 91 1.89 -1.16 -11.00
C LYS A 91 1.63 -1.46 -9.52
N ASP A 92 0.69 -0.79 -8.88
CA ASP A 92 0.38 -0.97 -7.45
C ASP A 92 -0.33 -2.30 -7.16
N ILE A 93 -1.18 -2.77 -8.10
CA ILE A 93 -1.70 -4.14 -8.08
C ILE A 93 -0.55 -5.14 -8.20
N GLY A 94 0.42 -4.86 -9.08
CA GLY A 94 1.65 -5.63 -9.21
C GLY A 94 2.38 -5.77 -7.88
N LYS A 95 2.58 -4.65 -7.15
CA LYS A 95 3.28 -4.57 -5.85
C LYS A 95 2.65 -5.43 -4.77
N VAL A 96 1.34 -5.32 -4.62
CA VAL A 96 0.58 -6.16 -3.70
C VAL A 96 0.67 -7.63 -4.11
N THR A 97 0.52 -7.91 -5.40
CA THR A 97 0.45 -9.28 -5.92
C THR A 97 1.77 -10.03 -5.73
N TYR A 98 2.92 -9.39 -5.98
CA TYR A 98 4.21 -10.03 -5.66
C TYR A 98 4.48 -10.12 -4.16
N GLY A 99 4.05 -9.13 -3.35
CA GLY A 99 4.13 -9.21 -1.89
C GLY A 99 3.35 -10.41 -1.31
N LEU A 100 2.16 -10.67 -1.85
CA LEU A 100 1.38 -11.88 -1.55
C LEU A 100 2.08 -13.14 -2.05
N GLY A 101 2.63 -13.13 -3.27
CA GLY A 101 3.40 -14.25 -3.82
C GLY A 101 4.60 -14.64 -2.94
N TYR A 102 5.37 -13.67 -2.43
CA TYR A 102 6.45 -13.94 -1.47
C TYR A 102 5.93 -14.46 -0.12
N SER A 103 4.79 -13.94 0.35
CA SER A 103 4.17 -14.42 1.58
C SER A 103 3.71 -15.88 1.48
N PHE A 104 3.10 -16.27 0.35
CA PHE A 104 2.73 -17.66 0.08
C PHE A 104 3.95 -18.55 -0.15
N ASN A 105 5.02 -18.07 -0.80
CA ASN A 105 6.29 -18.79 -0.91
C ASN A 105 6.87 -19.15 0.47
N LEU A 106 6.93 -18.18 1.39
CA LEU A 106 7.41 -18.38 2.76
C LEU A 106 6.50 -19.31 3.56
N LEU A 107 5.17 -19.21 3.38
CA LEU A 107 4.21 -20.10 4.03
C LEU A 107 4.44 -21.56 3.60
N MET A 108 4.69 -21.80 2.32
CA MET A 108 4.98 -23.14 1.83
C MET A 108 6.31 -23.70 2.37
N ALA A 109 7.25 -22.84 2.78
CA ALA A 109 8.49 -23.27 3.43
C ALA A 109 8.24 -23.92 4.79
N VAL A 110 7.27 -23.40 5.53
CA VAL A 110 6.83 -24.00 6.80
C VAL A 110 6.24 -25.39 6.56
N PHE A 111 5.45 -25.57 5.50
CA PHE A 111 4.79 -26.84 5.19
C PHE A 111 5.69 -27.88 4.49
N VAL A 112 6.82 -27.47 3.91
CA VAL A 112 7.82 -28.41 3.33
C VAL A 112 8.61 -29.15 4.42
N GLU A 113 8.81 -28.55 5.58
CA GLU A 113 9.76 -29.08 6.57
C GLU A 113 9.32 -30.42 7.18
N ALA A 114 8.04 -30.55 7.55
CA ALA A 114 7.48 -31.76 8.13
C ALA A 114 7.52 -32.97 7.17
N PRO A 115 7.08 -32.89 5.90
CA PRO A 115 7.24 -34.00 4.97
C PRO A 115 8.72 -34.25 4.61
N TRP A 116 9.56 -33.22 4.58
CA TRP A 116 10.99 -33.39 4.31
C TRP A 116 11.72 -34.15 5.42
N SER A 117 11.40 -33.93 6.69
CA SER A 117 12.04 -34.69 7.78
C SER A 117 11.77 -36.18 7.64
N VAL A 118 10.53 -36.57 7.33
CA VAL A 118 10.15 -37.97 7.06
C VAL A 118 10.92 -38.54 5.85
N ILE A 119 11.11 -37.73 4.79
CA ILE A 119 11.86 -38.13 3.60
C ILE A 119 13.35 -38.30 3.87
N ARG A 120 13.95 -37.35 4.60
CA ARG A 120 15.38 -37.32 4.94
C ARG A 120 15.75 -38.47 5.89
N ASP A 121 14.89 -38.75 6.85
CA ASP A 121 15.15 -39.74 7.90
C ASP A 121 14.75 -41.17 7.45
N ALA A 122 14.15 -41.32 6.26
CA ALA A 122 13.79 -42.61 5.69
C ALA A 122 15.02 -43.39 5.22
N THR A 123 15.22 -44.59 5.75
CA THR A 123 16.24 -45.52 5.27
C THR A 123 15.84 -46.13 3.92
N PRO A 124 16.74 -46.19 2.92
CA PRO A 124 16.48 -46.88 1.66
C PRO A 124 16.06 -48.33 1.88
N VAL A 125 15.10 -48.80 1.07
CA VAL A 125 14.59 -50.18 1.15
C VAL A 125 15.14 -50.99 0.00
N LEU A 126 15.51 -52.25 0.27
CA LEU A 126 15.93 -53.18 -0.77
C LEU A 126 14.70 -53.70 -1.53
N ILE A 127 14.56 -53.33 -2.80
CA ILE A 127 13.49 -53.78 -3.70
C ILE A 127 14.16 -54.35 -4.95
N ASP A 128 13.86 -55.60 -5.28
CA ASP A 128 14.45 -56.33 -6.42
C ASP A 128 16.00 -56.29 -6.42
N GLY A 129 16.61 -56.42 -5.24
CA GLY A 129 18.06 -56.42 -5.06
C GLY A 129 18.75 -55.05 -5.18
N LYS A 130 17.99 -53.96 -5.31
CA LYS A 130 18.51 -52.58 -5.39
C LYS A 130 18.04 -51.76 -4.19
N ASN A 131 18.91 -50.90 -3.68
CA ASN A 131 18.52 -49.88 -2.72
C ASN A 131 17.67 -48.83 -3.43
N VAL A 132 16.40 -48.73 -3.04
CA VAL A 132 15.46 -47.75 -3.55
C VAL A 132 15.23 -46.71 -2.46
N ALA A 133 15.60 -45.46 -2.73
CA ALA A 133 15.33 -44.34 -1.85
C ALA A 133 13.83 -44.00 -1.90
N ILE A 134 13.33 -43.35 -0.84
CA ILE A 134 11.91 -42.98 -0.74
C ILE A 134 11.44 -42.13 -1.92
N LEU A 135 12.28 -41.23 -2.45
CA LEU A 135 11.97 -40.33 -3.56
C LEU A 135 12.03 -40.99 -4.95
N ASP A 136 12.66 -42.17 -5.06
CA ASP A 136 12.78 -42.91 -6.34
C ASP A 136 11.44 -43.49 -6.81
N ARG A 137 10.43 -43.52 -5.93
CA ARG A 137 9.10 -44.06 -6.20
C ARG A 137 8.01 -43.06 -5.84
N SER A 138 6.85 -43.22 -6.47
CA SER A 138 5.74 -42.29 -6.31
C SER A 138 4.99 -42.46 -4.99
N SER A 139 4.24 -41.43 -4.59
CA SER A 139 3.32 -41.50 -3.44
C SER A 139 2.36 -42.69 -3.53
N ALA A 140 1.77 -42.91 -4.71
CA ALA A 140 0.85 -44.02 -4.95
C ALA A 140 1.51 -45.39 -4.78
N TYR A 141 2.78 -45.52 -5.18
CA TYR A 141 3.54 -46.76 -5.01
C TYR A 141 3.70 -47.13 -3.53
N TRP A 142 4.11 -46.17 -2.69
CA TRP A 142 4.30 -46.43 -1.26
C TRP A 142 2.98 -46.68 -0.53
N LYS A 143 1.90 -45.98 -0.91
CA LYS A 143 0.54 -46.27 -0.41
C LYS A 143 0.08 -47.68 -0.77
N ALA A 144 0.30 -48.12 -2.01
CA ALA A 144 -0.03 -49.47 -2.45
C ALA A 144 0.79 -50.56 -1.74
N LYS A 145 2.00 -50.24 -1.27
CA LYS A 145 2.85 -51.11 -0.44
C LYS A 145 2.52 -51.05 1.06
N GLY A 146 1.47 -50.34 1.46
CA GLY A 146 1.03 -50.23 2.86
C GLY A 146 1.77 -49.17 3.68
N ASN A 147 2.69 -48.39 3.08
CA ASN A 147 3.39 -47.31 3.76
C ASN A 147 2.75 -45.96 3.42
N ALA A 148 1.60 -45.70 4.06
CA ALA A 148 0.84 -44.47 3.86
C ALA A 148 1.62 -43.23 4.27
N ALA A 149 2.41 -43.31 5.36
CA ALA A 149 3.21 -42.19 5.86
C ALA A 149 4.23 -41.68 4.83
N TRP A 150 4.97 -42.58 4.17
CA TRP A 150 5.90 -42.21 3.11
C TRP A 150 5.19 -41.67 1.87
N GLY A 151 4.05 -42.28 1.52
CA GLY A 151 3.21 -41.78 0.45
C GLY A 151 2.70 -40.35 0.70
N ASP A 152 2.25 -40.06 1.91
CA ASP A 152 1.76 -38.73 2.29
C ASP A 152 2.89 -37.70 2.40
N ALA A 153 4.05 -38.09 2.93
CA ALA A 153 5.23 -37.23 2.97
C ALA A 153 5.69 -36.81 1.56
N ILE A 154 5.79 -37.75 0.61
CA ILE A 154 6.14 -37.42 -0.78
C ILE A 154 5.11 -36.48 -1.41
N ARG A 155 3.81 -36.72 -1.17
CA ARG A 155 2.75 -35.86 -1.70
C ARG A 155 2.84 -34.45 -1.12
N GLY A 156 3.00 -34.33 0.20
CA GLY A 156 3.13 -33.07 0.90
C GLY A 156 4.37 -32.28 0.46
N PHE A 157 5.51 -32.96 0.34
CA PHE A 157 6.75 -32.38 -0.18
C PHE A 157 6.58 -31.82 -1.59
N ARG A 158 6.04 -32.64 -2.52
CA ARG A 158 5.84 -32.23 -3.92
C ARG A 158 4.94 -31.02 -4.05
N VAL A 159 3.76 -31.07 -3.44
CA VAL A 159 2.79 -29.97 -3.51
C VAL A 159 3.39 -28.70 -2.93
N SER A 160 4.07 -28.80 -1.79
CA SER A 160 4.63 -27.64 -1.12
C SER A 160 5.81 -27.02 -1.87
N MET A 161 6.68 -27.84 -2.46
CA MET A 161 7.79 -27.37 -3.29
C MET A 161 7.33 -26.75 -4.62
N VAL A 162 6.33 -27.35 -5.27
CA VAL A 162 5.72 -26.78 -6.49
C VAL A 162 5.05 -25.45 -6.18
N ALA A 163 4.27 -25.37 -5.10
CA ALA A 163 3.59 -24.15 -4.70
C ALA A 163 4.61 -23.06 -4.31
N MET A 164 5.63 -23.40 -3.51
CA MET A 164 6.71 -22.49 -3.14
C MET A 164 7.41 -21.92 -4.38
N GLY A 165 7.91 -22.79 -5.27
CA GLY A 165 8.60 -22.34 -6.48
C GLY A 165 7.69 -21.59 -7.46
N GLY A 166 6.43 -22.03 -7.59
CA GLY A 166 5.44 -21.37 -8.44
C GLY A 166 5.07 -19.96 -7.98
N PHE A 167 4.77 -19.78 -6.69
CA PHE A 167 4.49 -18.46 -6.12
C PHE A 167 5.73 -17.56 -6.12
N GLY A 168 6.91 -18.12 -5.84
CA GLY A 168 8.17 -17.39 -5.91
C GLY A 168 8.47 -16.87 -7.32
N LEU A 169 8.28 -17.69 -8.36
CA LEU A 169 8.45 -17.28 -9.75
C LEU A 169 7.42 -16.24 -10.21
N ALA A 170 6.15 -16.39 -9.80
CA ALA A 170 5.12 -15.40 -10.10
C ALA A 170 5.45 -14.04 -9.46
N ALA A 171 5.86 -14.03 -8.19
CA ALA A 171 6.28 -12.81 -7.48
C ALA A 171 7.47 -12.14 -8.15
N VAL A 172 8.54 -12.90 -8.43
CA VAL A 172 9.76 -12.40 -9.07
C VAL A 172 9.46 -11.80 -10.45
N THR A 173 8.61 -12.46 -11.25
CA THR A 173 8.26 -11.95 -12.58
C THR A 173 7.56 -10.60 -12.51
N LEU A 174 6.58 -10.46 -11.61
CA LEU A 174 5.84 -9.21 -11.41
C LEU A 174 6.75 -8.10 -10.85
N GLU A 175 7.61 -8.42 -9.89
CA GLU A 175 8.53 -7.44 -9.32
C GLU A 175 9.61 -7.00 -10.32
N LEU A 176 10.07 -7.88 -11.22
CA LEU A 176 11.01 -7.49 -12.28
C LEU A 176 10.40 -6.50 -13.27
N PHE A 177 9.11 -6.61 -13.58
CA PHE A 177 8.42 -5.59 -14.37
C PHE A 177 8.39 -4.24 -13.64
N ASP A 178 7.99 -4.23 -12.36
CA ASP A 178 7.98 -3.03 -11.50
C ASP A 178 9.37 -2.39 -11.39
N ILE A 179 10.42 -3.20 -11.19
CA ILE A 179 11.82 -2.76 -11.13
C ILE A 179 12.29 -2.15 -12.46
N THR A 180 11.81 -2.66 -13.59
CA THR A 180 12.15 -2.12 -14.91
C THR A 180 11.58 -0.72 -15.06
N ASP A 181 10.31 -0.52 -14.70
CA ASP A 181 9.66 0.79 -14.72
C ASP A 181 10.32 1.76 -13.73
N ASP A 182 10.60 1.30 -12.51
CA ASP A 182 11.32 2.09 -11.50
C ASP A 182 12.72 2.51 -12.01
N TYR A 183 13.42 1.64 -12.73
CA TYR A 183 14.74 1.94 -13.28
C TYR A 183 14.70 3.06 -14.32
N TYR A 184 13.68 3.08 -15.18
CA TYR A 184 13.49 4.15 -16.17
C TYR A 184 12.98 5.45 -15.54
N ALA A 185 12.17 5.36 -14.48
CA ALA A 185 11.69 6.51 -13.71
C ALA A 185 12.74 7.10 -12.73
N ALA A 186 13.80 6.34 -12.43
CA ALA A 186 14.84 6.74 -11.49
C ALA A 186 15.54 8.02 -11.93
N LYS A 187 15.62 8.96 -11.00
CA LYS A 187 16.08 10.32 -11.27
C LYS A 187 17.59 10.46 -11.11
N THR A 188 18.22 9.55 -10.36
CA THR A 188 19.64 9.61 -9.99
C THR A 188 20.39 8.32 -10.29
N SER A 189 21.72 8.42 -10.44
CA SER A 189 22.58 7.25 -10.67
C SER A 189 22.65 6.32 -9.45
N GLU A 190 22.52 6.88 -8.24
CA GLU A 190 22.49 6.11 -7.00
C GLU A 190 21.20 5.30 -6.89
N GLU A 191 20.05 5.91 -7.21
CA GLU A 191 18.78 5.18 -7.33
C GLU A 191 18.86 4.09 -8.39
N LYS A 192 19.41 4.39 -9.58
CA LYS A 192 19.59 3.39 -10.64
C LYS A 192 20.47 2.22 -10.20
N SER A 193 21.57 2.50 -9.51
CA SER A 193 22.47 1.49 -8.98
C SER A 193 21.76 0.62 -7.94
N SER A 194 21.05 1.24 -6.98
CA SER A 194 20.27 0.49 -5.99
C SER A 194 19.13 -0.32 -6.64
N ILE A 195 18.38 0.24 -7.59
CA ILE A 195 17.35 -0.51 -8.33
C ILE A 195 17.98 -1.71 -9.09
N THR A 196 19.17 -1.54 -9.68
CA THR A 196 19.89 -2.63 -10.34
C THR A 196 20.26 -3.75 -9.36
N VAL A 197 20.81 -3.40 -8.18
CA VAL A 197 21.15 -4.38 -7.14
C VAL A 197 19.90 -5.09 -6.62
N LYS A 198 18.78 -4.37 -6.47
CA LYS A 198 17.48 -4.95 -6.12
C LYS A 198 17.05 -5.95 -7.19
N GLY A 199 17.13 -5.57 -8.46
CA GLY A 199 16.81 -6.43 -9.62
C GLY A 199 17.64 -7.71 -9.66
N ILE A 200 18.96 -7.63 -9.45
CA ILE A 200 19.85 -8.80 -9.37
C ILE A 200 19.42 -9.72 -8.23
N SER A 201 19.06 -9.15 -7.08
CA SER A 201 18.61 -9.92 -5.91
C SER A 201 17.30 -10.64 -6.19
N VAL A 202 16.31 -9.95 -6.78
CA VAL A 202 15.01 -10.51 -7.18
C VAL A 202 15.20 -11.62 -8.22
N PHE A 203 16.07 -11.42 -9.21
CA PHE A 203 16.42 -12.46 -10.18
C PHE A 203 17.04 -13.70 -9.51
N ALA A 204 17.96 -13.51 -8.56
CA ALA A 204 18.58 -14.61 -7.81
C ALA A 204 17.56 -15.37 -6.94
N LEU A 205 16.58 -14.70 -6.34
CA LEU A 205 15.44 -15.34 -5.69
C LEU A 205 14.59 -16.15 -6.68
N GLY A 206 14.45 -15.67 -7.92
CA GLY A 206 13.80 -16.40 -9.02
C GLY A 206 14.52 -17.69 -9.41
N VAL A 207 15.86 -17.65 -9.45
CA VAL A 207 16.67 -18.86 -9.62
C VAL A 207 16.40 -19.84 -8.49
N GLY A 208 16.43 -19.40 -7.22
CA GLY A 208 16.08 -20.26 -6.08
C GLY A 208 14.69 -20.88 -6.19
N SER A 209 13.69 -20.08 -6.59
CA SER A 209 12.32 -20.53 -6.81
C SER A 209 12.21 -21.57 -7.93
N THR A 210 13.06 -21.47 -8.97
CA THR A 210 13.16 -22.46 -10.05
C THR A 210 13.68 -23.80 -9.54
N PHE A 211 14.73 -23.79 -8.71
CA PHE A 211 15.23 -25.00 -8.06
C PHE A 211 14.15 -25.66 -7.21
N GLN A 212 13.38 -24.87 -6.46
CA GLN A 212 12.27 -25.38 -5.63
C GLN A 212 11.15 -25.99 -6.49
N LEU A 213 10.74 -25.32 -7.58
CA LEU A 213 9.72 -25.82 -8.50
C LEU A 213 10.13 -27.14 -9.16
N ILE A 214 11.35 -27.21 -9.70
CA ILE A 214 11.86 -28.43 -10.34
C ILE A 214 11.95 -29.59 -9.33
N SER A 215 12.35 -29.30 -8.09
CA SER A 215 12.40 -30.30 -7.01
C SER A 215 11.01 -30.85 -6.67
N GLY A 216 9.97 -30.01 -6.70
CA GLY A 216 8.59 -30.46 -6.50
C GLY A 216 8.04 -31.29 -7.67
N LEU A 217 8.35 -30.89 -8.91
CA LEU A 217 7.94 -31.61 -10.11
C LEU A 217 8.66 -32.96 -10.22
N SER A 218 9.96 -32.98 -9.93
CA SER A 218 10.87 -34.12 -10.03
C SER A 218 11.66 -34.35 -8.73
N PRO A 219 11.05 -34.97 -7.70
CA PRO A 219 11.67 -35.12 -6.38
C PRO A 219 12.97 -35.94 -6.36
N ALA A 220 13.12 -36.92 -7.24
CA ALA A 220 14.34 -37.73 -7.34
C ALA A 220 15.51 -37.00 -8.05
N SER A 221 15.33 -35.74 -8.47
CA SER A 221 16.35 -35.01 -9.22
C SER A 221 17.45 -34.44 -8.33
N ALA A 222 18.60 -34.13 -8.95
CA ALA A 222 19.70 -33.44 -8.28
C ALA A 222 19.31 -32.05 -7.76
N PHE A 223 18.26 -31.43 -8.31
CA PHE A 223 17.73 -30.15 -7.85
C PHE A 223 17.17 -30.24 -6.43
N THR A 224 16.57 -31.36 -6.04
CA THR A 224 16.08 -31.59 -4.67
C THR A 224 17.23 -31.60 -3.67
N ILE A 225 18.36 -32.21 -4.04
CA ILE A 225 19.56 -32.24 -3.19
C ILE A 225 20.09 -30.83 -2.96
N VAL A 226 20.08 -29.99 -4.01
CA VAL A 226 20.51 -28.59 -3.94
C VAL A 226 19.53 -27.77 -3.11
N ALA A 227 18.23 -27.80 -3.44
CA ALA A 227 17.20 -26.97 -2.81
C ALA A 227 17.02 -27.27 -1.30
N MET A 228 17.27 -28.52 -0.90
CA MET A 228 17.18 -28.93 0.51
C MET A 228 18.53 -28.90 1.24
N SER A 229 19.59 -28.40 0.60
CA SER A 229 20.90 -28.29 1.22
C SER A 229 20.94 -27.12 2.23
N PRO A 230 21.63 -27.26 3.38
CA PRO A 230 21.75 -26.17 4.35
C PRO A 230 22.32 -24.86 3.75
N TRP A 231 23.24 -24.96 2.78
CA TRP A 231 23.82 -23.77 2.14
C TRP A 231 22.82 -23.00 1.28
N PHE A 232 21.80 -23.68 0.74
CA PHE A 232 20.79 -23.05 -0.12
C PHE A 232 19.95 -22.05 0.68
N SER A 233 19.53 -22.43 1.89
CA SER A 233 18.85 -21.51 2.82
C SER A 233 19.74 -20.33 3.23
N VAL A 234 21.04 -20.56 3.46
CA VAL A 234 22.01 -19.48 3.75
C VAL A 234 22.14 -18.53 2.56
N ALA A 235 22.23 -19.06 1.34
CA ALA A 235 22.30 -18.25 0.12
C ALA A 235 21.04 -17.38 -0.06
N LEU A 236 19.85 -17.97 0.10
CA LEU A 236 18.59 -17.22 0.04
C LEU A 236 18.48 -16.14 1.12
N LEU A 237 18.98 -16.41 2.33
CA LEU A 237 19.02 -15.43 3.41
C LEU A 237 19.93 -14.24 3.08
N VAL A 238 21.12 -14.51 2.52
CA VAL A 238 22.05 -13.46 2.08
C VAL A 238 21.42 -12.62 0.98
N ILE A 239 20.82 -13.25 -0.04
CA ILE A 239 20.12 -12.56 -1.13
C ILE A 239 18.96 -11.71 -0.58
N GLY A 240 18.14 -12.27 0.31
CA GLY A 240 17.03 -11.54 0.96
C GLY A 240 17.51 -10.36 1.82
N SER A 241 18.70 -10.48 2.43
CA SER A 241 19.31 -9.38 3.19
C SER A 241 19.76 -8.25 2.26
N ILE A 242 20.42 -8.59 1.13
CA ILE A 242 20.81 -7.61 0.10
C ILE A 242 19.58 -6.88 -0.43
N TYR A 243 18.51 -7.62 -0.73
CA TYR A 243 17.22 -7.06 -1.15
C TYR A 243 16.67 -6.03 -0.14
N LEU A 244 16.68 -6.38 1.15
CA LEU A 244 16.18 -5.51 2.21
C LEU A 244 17.01 -4.24 2.37
N PHE A 245 18.34 -4.36 2.44
CA PHE A 245 19.23 -3.20 2.54
C PHE A 245 19.11 -2.27 1.33
N THR A 246 18.94 -2.85 0.14
CA THR A 246 18.77 -2.07 -1.08
C THR A 246 17.43 -1.33 -1.09
N THR A 247 16.36 -1.97 -0.62
CA THR A 247 15.05 -1.31 -0.45
C THR A 247 15.12 -0.18 0.58
N MET A 248 15.85 -0.37 1.68
CA MET A 248 16.10 0.70 2.66
C MET A 248 16.88 1.86 2.05
N ALA A 249 17.91 1.58 1.25
CA ALA A 249 18.68 2.61 0.54
C ALA A 249 17.79 3.40 -0.43
N LEU A 250 16.92 2.73 -1.19
CA LEU A 250 15.97 3.40 -2.08
C LEU A 250 14.99 4.30 -1.34
N ASN A 251 14.49 3.88 -0.18
CA ASN A 251 13.65 4.72 0.66
C ASN A 251 14.41 5.92 1.24
N TYR A 252 15.68 5.76 1.58
CA TYR A 252 16.54 6.87 2.00
C TYR A 252 16.81 7.86 0.86
N PHE A 253 16.88 7.38 -0.38
CA PHE A 253 17.05 8.23 -1.56
C PHE A 253 15.77 8.91 -2.03
N LYS A 254 14.58 8.56 -1.50
CA LYS A 254 13.35 9.30 -1.83
C LYS A 254 13.50 10.76 -1.41
N GLN A 255 13.44 11.65 -2.39
CA GLN A 255 13.48 13.08 -2.20
C GLN A 255 12.07 13.64 -2.42
N ASP A 256 11.61 14.45 -1.46
CA ASP A 256 10.44 15.31 -1.64
C ASP A 256 10.71 16.37 -2.70
N SER A 257 9.68 17.09 -3.11
CA SER A 257 9.79 18.11 -4.16
C SER A 257 10.87 19.16 -3.84
N VAL A 258 11.00 19.56 -2.57
CA VAL A 258 12.03 20.50 -2.08
C VAL A 258 13.43 19.90 -2.18
N GLY A 259 13.64 18.69 -1.67
CA GLY A 259 14.93 18.00 -1.69
C GLY A 259 15.40 17.73 -3.12
N TRP A 260 14.47 17.39 -4.01
CA TRP A 260 14.74 17.24 -5.44
C TRP A 260 15.17 18.57 -6.07
N TRP A 261 14.44 19.65 -5.80
CA TRP A 261 14.81 20.98 -6.29
C TRP A 261 16.19 21.42 -5.77
N LEU A 262 16.49 21.25 -4.48
CA LEU A 262 17.80 21.58 -3.89
C LEU A 262 18.96 20.79 -4.52
N ARG A 263 18.69 19.56 -4.99
CA ARG A 263 19.70 18.74 -5.68
C ARG A 263 19.96 19.20 -7.11
N LYS A 264 18.99 19.87 -7.75
CA LYS A 264 19.11 20.38 -9.13
C LYS A 264 19.43 21.87 -9.22
N CYS A 265 19.21 22.64 -8.17
CA CYS A 265 19.37 24.09 -8.22
C CYS A 265 20.82 24.50 -8.47
N CYS A 266 21.03 25.76 -8.85
CA CYS A 266 22.35 26.33 -9.10
C CYS A 266 23.30 26.25 -7.89
N TRP A 267 22.77 26.17 -6.65
CA TRP A 267 23.56 25.98 -5.41
C TRP A 267 23.96 24.53 -5.15
N SER A 268 23.43 23.57 -5.91
CA SER A 268 23.69 22.15 -5.70
C SER A 268 25.17 21.82 -5.83
N ARG A 269 25.73 21.03 -4.92
CA ARG A 269 27.13 20.60 -5.02
C ARG A 269 27.35 19.52 -6.09
N THR A 270 26.28 18.88 -6.57
CA THR A 270 26.33 17.82 -7.58
C THR A 270 25.98 18.40 -8.95
N LEU A 271 27.02 18.71 -9.75
CA LEU A 271 26.89 19.32 -11.07
C LEU A 271 26.06 18.48 -12.05
N ASP A 272 26.16 17.15 -11.98
CA ASP A 272 25.55 16.22 -12.94
C ASP A 272 24.02 16.26 -12.99
N TYR A 273 23.38 16.77 -11.93
CA TYR A 273 21.92 16.84 -11.83
C TYR A 273 21.37 18.25 -11.95
N ARG A 274 22.25 19.26 -12.10
CA ARG A 274 21.81 20.65 -12.13
C ARG A 274 20.92 20.91 -13.33
N TYR A 275 20.02 21.88 -13.18
CA TYR A 275 19.41 22.51 -14.36
C TYR A 275 20.51 23.02 -15.29
N ALA A 276 20.24 22.97 -16.60
CA ALA A 276 21.20 23.44 -17.59
C ALA A 276 21.54 24.92 -17.32
N GLU A 277 22.82 25.30 -17.45
CA GLU A 277 23.27 26.70 -17.36
C GLU A 277 22.94 27.45 -18.66
N THR A 278 21.65 27.41 -19.03
CA THR A 278 21.04 28.09 -20.18
C THR A 278 19.84 28.89 -19.67
N ALA A 279 19.41 29.89 -20.43
CA ALA A 279 18.23 30.68 -20.07
C ALA A 279 16.97 29.82 -19.86
N GLU A 280 16.86 28.70 -20.59
CA GLU A 280 15.76 27.75 -20.44
C GLU A 280 15.88 26.94 -19.14
N GLY A 281 17.08 26.45 -18.80
CA GLY A 281 17.32 25.74 -17.55
C GLY A 281 17.14 26.62 -16.30
N GLU A 282 17.57 27.89 -16.35
CA GLU A 282 17.31 28.87 -15.29
C GLU A 282 15.80 29.11 -15.11
N HIS A 283 15.06 29.22 -16.22
CA HIS A 283 13.60 29.36 -16.18
C HIS A 283 12.92 28.11 -15.59
N GLU A 284 13.40 26.91 -15.90
CA GLU A 284 12.91 25.67 -15.31
C GLU A 284 13.19 25.57 -13.80
N GLU A 285 14.38 25.99 -13.36
CA GLU A 285 14.76 26.02 -11.94
C GLU A 285 13.81 26.92 -11.15
N VAL A 286 13.59 28.15 -11.64
CA VAL A 286 12.67 29.11 -11.00
C VAL A 286 11.24 28.61 -11.04
N ARG A 287 10.79 28.03 -12.17
CA ARG A 287 9.44 27.46 -12.29
C ARG A 287 9.21 26.34 -11.27
N ALA A 288 10.15 25.40 -11.14
CA ALA A 288 10.04 24.31 -10.18
C ALA A 288 10.00 24.80 -8.73
N LEU A 289 10.77 25.84 -8.40
CA LEU A 289 10.68 26.47 -7.07
C LEU A 289 9.32 27.14 -6.84
N MET A 290 8.82 27.85 -7.84
CA MET A 290 7.49 28.49 -7.78
C MET A 290 6.38 27.46 -7.62
N GLU A 291 6.45 26.32 -8.30
CA GLU A 291 5.51 25.20 -8.14
C GLU A 291 5.47 24.70 -6.70
N ILE A 292 6.63 24.56 -6.06
CA ILE A 292 6.76 24.13 -4.66
C ILE A 292 6.19 25.20 -3.72
N GLN A 293 6.55 26.47 -3.93
CA GLN A 293 6.08 27.58 -3.10
C GLN A 293 4.57 27.80 -3.22
N LEU A 294 4.00 27.52 -4.39
CA LEU A 294 2.57 27.63 -4.64
C LEU A 294 1.80 26.41 -4.08
N SER A 295 2.46 25.35 -3.63
CA SER A 295 1.77 24.15 -3.11
C SER A 295 0.86 24.50 -1.93
N PRO A 296 -0.46 24.25 -2.04
CA PRO A 296 -1.37 24.48 -0.94
C PRO A 296 -1.19 23.45 0.17
N GLN A 297 -1.67 23.78 1.37
CA GLN A 297 -1.73 22.84 2.49
C GLN A 297 -3.19 22.52 2.80
N VAL A 298 -3.50 21.24 3.00
CA VAL A 298 -4.86 20.78 3.23
C VAL A 298 -4.93 20.12 4.60
N HIS A 299 -5.82 20.60 5.45
CA HIS A 299 -6.12 20.01 6.74
C HIS A 299 -7.58 19.54 6.78
N VAL A 300 -7.82 18.28 7.14
CA VAL A 300 -9.15 17.68 7.18
C VAL A 300 -9.39 17.01 8.51
N LYS A 301 -10.59 17.15 9.05
CA LYS A 301 -11.02 16.48 10.29
C LYS A 301 -12.47 16.05 10.20
N SER A 302 -12.73 14.77 10.46
CA SER A 302 -14.10 14.24 10.49
C SER A 302 -14.91 14.84 11.63
N THR A 303 -16.16 15.16 11.34
CA THR A 303 -17.16 15.52 12.36
C THR A 303 -18.05 14.32 12.68
N VAL A 304 -18.43 14.19 13.95
CA VAL A 304 -19.29 13.10 14.43
C VAL A 304 -20.46 13.63 15.24
N HIS A 305 -21.63 13.00 15.07
CA HIS A 305 -22.73 13.08 16.05
C HIS A 305 -22.84 11.76 16.80
N TYR A 306 -23.50 11.81 17.96
CA TYR A 306 -23.66 10.64 18.82
C TYR A 306 -25.06 10.04 18.65
N GLU A 307 -25.12 8.77 18.31
CA GLU A 307 -26.37 8.00 18.20
C GLU A 307 -26.49 7.00 19.35
N ASN A 308 -27.69 6.85 19.90
CA ASN A 308 -27.96 5.81 20.88
C ASN A 308 -28.28 4.49 20.17
N ARG A 309 -27.43 3.48 20.35
CA ARG A 309 -27.67 2.13 19.82
C ARG A 309 -28.17 1.20 20.92
N TYR A 310 -29.22 0.44 20.59
CA TYR A 310 -29.85 -0.49 21.50
C TYR A 310 -29.07 -1.81 21.56
N LEU A 311 -28.71 -2.25 22.77
CA LEU A 311 -27.98 -3.51 23.02
C LEU A 311 -28.90 -4.70 23.36
N GLY A 312 -30.21 -4.49 23.44
CA GLY A 312 -31.13 -5.47 24.04
C GLY A 312 -31.22 -5.28 25.56
N LYS A 313 -32.37 -5.68 26.15
CA LYS A 313 -32.70 -5.57 27.59
C LYS A 313 -32.78 -4.15 28.18
N GLY A 314 -33.12 -3.14 27.37
CA GLY A 314 -33.32 -1.76 27.87
C GLY A 314 -32.06 -0.90 27.92
N ASP A 315 -30.89 -1.47 27.65
CA ASP A 315 -29.62 -0.74 27.67
C ASP A 315 -29.30 -0.09 26.31
N TYR A 316 -28.82 1.15 26.39
CA TYR A 316 -28.36 1.95 25.26
C TYR A 316 -26.90 2.35 25.46
N TYR A 317 -26.13 2.39 24.38
CA TYR A 317 -24.80 2.98 24.37
C TYR A 317 -24.69 4.03 23.27
N SER A 318 -23.87 5.05 23.54
CA SER A 318 -23.65 6.16 22.62
C SER A 318 -22.51 5.82 21.65
N VAL A 319 -22.78 5.94 20.35
CA VAL A 319 -21.79 5.66 19.29
C VAL A 319 -21.56 6.93 18.49
N ALA A 320 -20.30 7.30 18.33
CA ALA A 320 -19.91 8.36 17.41
C ALA A 320 -20.10 7.88 15.96
N VAL A 321 -20.92 8.58 15.20
CA VAL A 321 -21.19 8.33 13.78
C VAL A 321 -20.76 9.55 12.99
N GLN A 322 -19.96 9.33 11.94
CA GLN A 322 -19.53 10.41 11.05
C GLN A 322 -20.73 11.03 10.34
N ASN A 323 -20.74 12.37 10.26
CA ASN A 323 -21.75 13.13 9.52
C ASN A 323 -21.18 14.12 8.52
N GLY A 324 -19.85 14.28 8.49
CA GLY A 324 -19.18 15.25 7.64
C GLY A 324 -17.70 15.36 7.96
N ALA A 325 -17.07 16.38 7.36
CA ALA A 325 -15.73 16.78 7.70
C ALA A 325 -15.59 18.30 7.60
N GLY A 326 -14.83 18.87 8.53
CA GLY A 326 -14.24 20.19 8.34
C GLY A 326 -13.04 20.07 7.41
N VAL A 327 -12.89 21.02 6.50
CA VAL A 327 -11.78 21.11 5.55
C VAL A 327 -11.20 22.51 5.61
N GLN A 328 -9.89 22.62 5.75
CA GLN A 328 -9.14 23.86 5.61
C GLN A 328 -8.16 23.72 4.46
N VAL A 329 -8.24 24.62 3.49
CA VAL A 329 -7.27 24.74 2.41
C VAL A 329 -6.51 26.04 2.61
N ARG A 330 -5.23 25.94 2.95
CA ARG A 330 -4.31 27.08 3.02
C ARG A 330 -3.68 27.25 1.65
N VAL A 331 -3.99 28.37 1.00
CA VAL A 331 -3.41 28.76 -0.28
C VAL A 331 -2.44 29.93 -0.09
N PRO A 332 -1.32 29.97 -0.83
CA PRO A 332 -0.32 31.03 -0.69
C PRO A 332 -0.87 32.41 -1.04
N ASN A 333 -0.35 33.46 -0.41
CA ASN A 333 -0.81 34.84 -0.64
C ASN A 333 -0.72 35.31 -2.11
N LEU A 334 0.16 34.69 -2.92
CA LEU A 334 0.35 35.01 -4.35
C LEU A 334 -0.89 34.73 -5.21
N VAL A 335 -1.87 33.98 -4.70
CA VAL A 335 -3.12 33.66 -5.41
C VAL A 335 -4.18 34.76 -5.30
N ARG A 336 -3.88 35.87 -4.61
CA ARG A 336 -4.80 37.01 -4.48
C ARG A 336 -5.07 37.67 -5.84
N GLY A 337 -6.31 38.09 -6.05
CA GLY A 337 -6.78 38.63 -7.33
C GLY A 337 -6.95 37.55 -8.42
N GLN A 338 -6.87 36.27 -8.06
CA GLN A 338 -6.94 35.15 -9.00
C GLN A 338 -8.12 34.23 -8.68
N SER A 339 -8.57 33.51 -9.69
CA SER A 339 -9.60 32.48 -9.56
C SER A 339 -8.95 31.11 -9.42
N VAL A 340 -9.13 30.48 -8.26
CA VAL A 340 -8.60 29.13 -7.99
C VAL A 340 -9.69 28.11 -8.27
N HIS A 341 -9.36 27.05 -9.01
CA HIS A 341 -10.32 26.02 -9.37
C HIS A 341 -10.11 24.76 -8.54
N PHE A 342 -11.18 24.10 -8.12
CA PHE A 342 -11.13 22.92 -7.27
C PHE A 342 -12.10 21.84 -7.72
N ASN A 343 -11.68 20.58 -7.57
CA ASN A 343 -12.57 19.42 -7.57
C ASN A 343 -12.43 18.72 -6.23
N ILE A 344 -13.56 18.33 -5.65
CA ILE A 344 -13.63 17.63 -4.38
C ILE A 344 -14.60 16.47 -4.46
N ILE A 345 -14.16 15.30 -4.02
CA ILE A 345 -15.00 14.10 -3.92
C ILE A 345 -14.80 13.43 -2.57
N SER A 346 -15.81 12.70 -2.13
CA SER A 346 -15.66 11.73 -1.05
C SER A 346 -15.52 10.35 -1.65
N SER A 347 -14.68 9.55 -1.03
CA SER A 347 -14.45 8.18 -1.45
C SER A 347 -14.40 7.25 -0.25
N LYS A 348 -14.78 6.00 -0.47
CA LYS A 348 -14.81 4.96 0.56
C LYS A 348 -13.89 3.83 0.17
N ARG A 349 -13.48 3.05 1.17
CA ARG A 349 -12.81 1.78 0.96
C ARG A 349 -13.72 0.63 1.34
N PRO A 350 -14.37 -0.03 0.36
CA PRO A 350 -15.16 -1.22 0.66
C PRO A 350 -14.30 -2.29 1.33
N TRP A 351 -14.74 -2.77 2.50
CA TRP A 351 -14.09 -3.85 3.26
C TRP A 351 -12.61 -3.66 3.61
N GLY A 352 -12.09 -2.43 3.58
CA GLY A 352 -10.71 -2.08 3.97
C GLY A 352 -9.59 -2.63 3.05
N VAL A 353 -9.93 -3.53 2.14
CA VAL A 353 -9.00 -4.27 1.25
C VAL A 353 -9.45 -4.24 -0.22
N LEU A 354 -10.35 -3.35 -0.63
CA LEU A 354 -10.70 -3.14 -2.04
C LEU A 354 -10.17 -1.78 -2.52
N PRO A 355 -10.10 -1.56 -3.85
CA PRO A 355 -9.86 -0.24 -4.43
C PRO A 355 -10.75 0.83 -3.80
N ILE A 356 -10.25 2.06 -3.76
CA ILE A 356 -11.08 3.17 -3.36
C ILE A 356 -12.16 3.36 -4.42
N GLU A 357 -13.38 3.58 -3.95
CA GLU A 357 -14.52 3.88 -4.81
C GLU A 357 -15.05 5.26 -4.44
N LYS A 358 -15.25 6.11 -5.45
CA LYS A 358 -15.98 7.36 -5.29
C LYS A 358 -17.38 7.09 -4.70
N ILE A 359 -17.79 7.95 -3.77
CA ILE A 359 -19.16 7.99 -3.29
C ILE A 359 -19.91 9.04 -4.11
N ASP A 360 -21.01 8.64 -4.73
CA ASP A 360 -21.89 9.53 -5.51
C ASP A 360 -22.74 10.42 -4.61
N GLN A 361 -22.10 11.18 -3.72
CA GLN A 361 -22.72 12.22 -2.91
C GLN A 361 -22.16 13.58 -3.35
N PRO A 362 -23.02 14.52 -3.79
CA PRO A 362 -22.56 15.85 -4.17
C PRO A 362 -22.14 16.62 -2.92
N ILE A 363 -20.84 16.84 -2.78
CA ILE A 363 -20.26 17.64 -1.69
C ILE A 363 -19.71 18.99 -2.17
N HIS A 364 -19.67 19.19 -3.48
CA HIS A 364 -19.09 20.37 -4.14
C HIS A 364 -19.84 21.67 -3.82
N GLU A 365 -21.17 21.66 -3.81
CA GLU A 365 -21.99 22.82 -3.44
C GLU A 365 -21.74 23.21 -1.97
N ALA A 366 -21.75 22.22 -1.07
CA ALA A 366 -21.51 22.46 0.35
C ALA A 366 -20.11 23.02 0.62
N PHE A 367 -19.11 22.60 -0.17
CA PHE A 367 -17.75 23.08 -0.05
C PHE A 367 -17.64 24.60 -0.27
N LEU A 368 -18.38 25.15 -1.25
CA LEU A 368 -18.42 26.59 -1.51
C LEU A 368 -19.41 27.33 -0.58
N ASP A 369 -20.65 26.86 -0.48
CA ASP A 369 -21.74 27.56 0.22
C ASP A 369 -21.51 27.76 1.72
N ARG A 370 -20.71 26.87 2.31
CA ARG A 370 -20.39 26.87 3.75
C ARG A 370 -18.98 27.35 4.05
N GLY A 371 -18.22 27.68 3.02
CA GLY A 371 -16.83 28.04 3.20
C GLY A 371 -16.64 29.52 3.53
N GLN A 372 -15.62 29.79 4.32
CA GLN A 372 -15.30 31.10 4.85
C GLN A 372 -13.78 31.28 4.90
N PHE A 373 -13.31 32.51 4.68
CA PHE A 373 -11.91 32.84 4.90
C PHE A 373 -11.60 32.94 6.40
N ARG A 374 -10.48 32.35 6.81
CA ARG A 374 -9.95 32.35 8.18
C ARG A 374 -8.57 32.98 8.24
N LYS A 375 -8.18 33.43 9.43
CA LYS A 375 -6.82 33.97 9.68
C LYS A 375 -5.80 32.84 9.67
N ALA A 376 -4.58 33.12 9.22
CA ALA A 376 -3.52 32.13 9.09
C ALA A 376 -3.26 31.31 10.39
N GLU A 377 -3.41 31.95 11.56
CA GLU A 377 -3.25 31.33 12.88
C GLU A 377 -4.25 30.21 13.19
N GLN A 378 -5.37 30.14 12.46
CA GLN A 378 -6.45 29.16 12.67
C GLN A 378 -6.26 27.88 11.85
N PHE A 379 -5.15 27.76 11.12
CA PHE A 379 -4.83 26.53 10.40
C PHE A 379 -4.63 25.36 11.36
N GLY A 380 -5.20 24.19 11.04
CA GLY A 380 -5.14 23.00 11.88
C GLY A 380 -6.19 22.97 13.01
N THR A 381 -6.97 24.04 13.20
CA THR A 381 -7.97 24.11 14.27
C THR A 381 -9.39 23.96 13.72
N LEU A 382 -9.86 22.71 13.61
CA LEU A 382 -11.23 22.39 13.20
C LEU A 382 -12.10 21.92 14.38
N THR A 383 -13.33 22.44 14.44
CA THR A 383 -14.32 22.02 15.45
C THR A 383 -15.05 20.74 15.04
N ASN A 384 -15.66 20.04 16.00
CA ASN A 384 -16.49 18.86 15.74
C ASN A 384 -17.95 19.21 15.39
N LYS A 385 -18.25 20.49 15.10
CA LYS A 385 -19.60 20.95 14.76
C LYS A 385 -19.66 21.31 13.28
N PRO A 386 -20.79 21.03 12.59
CA PRO A 386 -21.00 21.52 11.24
C PRO A 386 -20.90 23.04 11.20
N ALA A 387 -20.14 23.59 10.24
CA ALA A 387 -20.19 25.01 9.96
C ALA A 387 -21.57 25.36 9.37
N GLY A 388 -22.13 26.50 9.80
CA GLY A 388 -23.34 27.08 9.21
C GLY A 388 -23.10 27.56 7.78
N LYS A 389 -24.14 28.07 7.10
CA LYS A 389 -23.92 28.68 5.78
C LYS A 389 -23.12 29.97 5.94
N ALA A 390 -22.19 30.21 5.02
CA ALA A 390 -21.39 31.42 5.04
C ALA A 390 -22.26 32.67 4.91
N SER A 391 -23.35 32.59 4.14
CA SER A 391 -24.33 33.68 3.95
C SER A 391 -25.15 34.03 5.18
N GLU A 392 -25.21 33.16 6.18
CA GLU A 392 -25.95 33.38 7.43
C GLU A 392 -25.04 34.00 8.52
N ASP A 393 -23.74 34.00 8.29
CA ASP A 393 -22.73 34.58 9.16
C ASP A 393 -22.37 36.00 8.69
N PHE A 394 -23.17 36.98 9.12
CA PHE A 394 -22.99 38.39 8.79
C PHE A 394 -21.80 39.05 9.50
N THR A 395 -20.95 38.30 10.21
CA THR A 395 -19.92 38.89 11.06
C THR A 395 -18.68 39.37 10.32
N TYR A 396 -18.42 38.97 9.06
CA TYR A 396 -17.18 39.38 8.38
C TYR A 396 -17.34 39.53 6.86
N PRO A 397 -16.74 40.58 6.29
CA PRO A 397 -15.55 40.35 5.48
C PRO A 397 -14.40 41.27 5.92
N LEU A 398 -13.27 40.68 6.28
CA LEU A 398 -11.96 41.22 5.96
C LEU A 398 -11.19 40.02 5.44
N MET A 399 -10.82 40.07 4.17
CA MET A 399 -9.73 39.24 3.69
C MET A 399 -8.57 39.36 4.69
N PRO A 400 -7.88 38.26 5.04
CA PRO A 400 -6.65 38.34 5.82
C PRO A 400 -5.69 39.37 5.23
N PRO A 401 -4.81 40.00 6.04
CA PRO A 401 -3.81 40.97 5.56
C PRO A 401 -3.09 40.49 4.30
N GLU A 402 -2.77 41.39 3.37
CA GLU A 402 -2.23 41.01 2.04
C GLU A 402 -0.98 40.12 2.10
N ASN A 403 -0.17 40.26 3.13
CA ASN A 403 1.05 39.47 3.33
C ASN A 403 0.81 38.06 3.91
N GLU A 404 -0.40 37.75 4.38
CA GLU A 404 -0.74 36.44 4.94
C GLU A 404 -1.33 35.49 3.91
N ASP A 405 -1.01 34.20 4.06
CA ASP A 405 -1.68 33.12 3.34
C ASP A 405 -3.17 33.10 3.67
N LEU A 406 -3.95 32.60 2.72
CA LEU A 406 -5.40 32.55 2.83
C LEU A 406 -5.82 31.15 3.26
N ILE A 407 -6.69 31.08 4.27
CA ILE A 407 -7.29 29.81 4.67
C ILE A 407 -8.75 29.83 4.26
N TRP A 408 -9.10 28.93 3.36
CA TRP A 408 -10.48 28.58 3.07
C TRP A 408 -10.92 27.46 4.01
N GLU A 409 -11.77 27.78 4.99
CA GLU A 409 -12.35 26.80 5.91
C GLU A 409 -13.79 26.51 5.52
N THR A 410 -14.16 25.25 5.38
CA THR A 410 -15.52 24.83 5.06
C THR A 410 -15.89 23.54 5.78
N TRP A 411 -17.16 23.16 5.69
CA TRP A 411 -17.66 21.88 6.17
C TRP A 411 -18.46 21.20 5.06
N VAL A 412 -18.15 19.93 4.81
CA VAL A 412 -18.87 19.12 3.82
C VAL A 412 -19.62 17.98 4.50
N PRO A 413 -20.88 17.70 4.10
CA PRO A 413 -21.59 16.52 4.56
C PRO A 413 -20.96 15.29 3.91
N LEU A 414 -20.74 14.24 4.70
CA LEU A 414 -20.13 13.00 4.21
C LEU A 414 -20.99 11.81 4.60
N ASP A 415 -20.97 10.80 3.74
CA ASP A 415 -21.51 9.50 4.08
C ASP A 415 -20.77 8.92 5.30
N LYS A 416 -21.49 8.15 6.11
CA LYS A 416 -20.94 7.47 7.29
C LYS A 416 -19.83 6.47 6.94
N ASP A 417 -19.83 5.95 5.71
CA ASP A 417 -18.87 4.99 5.19
C ASP A 417 -17.72 5.68 4.43
N ALA A 418 -17.75 7.01 4.27
CA ALA A 418 -16.67 7.76 3.65
C ALA A 418 -15.38 7.63 4.47
N THR A 419 -14.31 7.23 3.79
CA THR A 419 -12.99 6.97 4.39
C THR A 419 -11.97 8.02 3.98
N TYR A 420 -12.13 8.60 2.79
CA TYR A 420 -11.21 9.60 2.25
C TYR A 420 -11.96 10.79 1.68
N LEU A 421 -11.25 11.91 1.64
CA LEU A 421 -11.61 13.11 0.92
C LEU A 421 -10.49 13.42 -0.06
N GLU A 422 -10.82 13.49 -1.33
CA GLU A 422 -9.86 13.76 -2.40
C GLU A 422 -10.10 15.17 -2.96
N LEU A 423 -9.01 15.90 -3.14
CA LEU A 423 -9.02 17.29 -3.57
C LEU A 423 -8.03 17.47 -4.71
N GLN A 424 -8.47 18.15 -5.77
CA GLN A 424 -7.65 18.59 -6.88
C GLN A 424 -7.74 20.11 -7.00
N ILE A 425 -6.60 20.78 -7.10
CA ILE A 425 -6.50 22.25 -7.11
C ILE A 425 -5.75 22.69 -8.37
N TRP A 426 -6.33 23.62 -9.12
CA TRP A 426 -5.68 24.29 -10.24
C TRP A 426 -5.55 25.78 -9.98
N TYR A 427 -4.35 26.29 -10.23
CA TYR A 427 -4.12 27.72 -10.37
C TYR A 427 -4.27 28.17 -11.82
N PRO A 428 -4.56 29.47 -12.04
CA PRO A 428 -4.67 30.00 -13.39
C PRO A 428 -3.31 30.07 -14.10
N ALA A 429 -3.35 30.07 -15.43
CA ALA A 429 -2.18 29.94 -16.30
C ALA A 429 -1.15 31.07 -16.15
N ASN A 430 -1.56 32.22 -15.63
CA ASN A 430 -0.69 33.35 -15.32
C ASN A 430 0.19 33.13 -14.08
N LEU A 431 -0.25 32.29 -13.13
CA LEU A 431 0.57 31.87 -11.99
C LEU A 431 1.33 30.58 -12.29
N LEU A 432 0.63 29.62 -12.89
CA LEU A 432 1.15 28.28 -13.16
C LEU A 432 0.69 27.80 -14.52
N ASN A 433 1.63 27.67 -15.44
CA ASN A 433 1.32 27.15 -16.76
C ASN A 433 0.92 25.66 -16.63
N PRO A 434 -0.32 25.30 -17.00
CA PRO A 434 -0.81 23.92 -16.84
C PRO A 434 0.00 22.89 -17.65
N GLY A 435 0.76 23.29 -18.66
CA GLY A 435 1.52 22.37 -19.52
C GLY A 435 0.62 21.40 -20.30
N GLU A 436 1.20 20.34 -20.87
CA GLU A 436 0.44 19.31 -21.61
C GLU A 436 -0.38 18.40 -20.68
N ASP A 437 0.01 18.26 -19.40
CA ASP A 437 -0.59 17.33 -18.44
C ASP A 437 -1.68 17.94 -17.52
N ASP A 438 -2.15 19.16 -17.81
CA ASP A 438 -3.08 19.94 -16.95
C ASP A 438 -2.68 19.90 -15.45
N ARG A 439 -1.46 20.35 -15.18
CA ARG A 439 -0.83 20.30 -13.86
C ARG A 439 -1.75 20.85 -12.78
N SER A 440 -1.90 20.07 -11.72
CA SER A 440 -2.74 20.36 -10.57
C SER A 440 -2.10 19.80 -9.30
N TYR A 441 -2.51 20.34 -8.16
CA TYR A 441 -2.15 19.80 -6.86
C TYR A 441 -3.19 18.79 -6.40
N LEU A 442 -2.74 17.63 -5.96
CA LEU A 442 -3.56 16.46 -5.68
C LEU A 442 -3.39 16.05 -4.22
N PHE A 443 -4.51 15.86 -3.53
CA PHE A 443 -4.50 15.47 -2.12
C PHE A 443 -5.50 14.35 -1.88
N GLN A 444 -5.09 13.37 -1.09
CA GLN A 444 -5.98 12.38 -0.52
C GLN A 444 -5.85 12.33 1.00
N MET A 445 -6.93 12.73 1.64
CA MET A 445 -6.99 12.95 3.07
C MET A 445 -7.77 11.82 3.72
N GLU A 446 -7.13 11.06 4.62
CA GLU A 446 -7.81 10.06 5.43
C GLU A 446 -8.69 10.73 6.48
N LEU A 447 -9.95 10.31 6.54
CA LEU A 447 -10.95 10.88 7.43
C LEU A 447 -10.78 10.33 8.85
N GLY A 448 -10.36 11.21 9.76
CA GLY A 448 -10.16 10.88 11.17
C GLY A 448 -10.58 11.99 12.12
N THR A 449 -10.91 11.61 13.37
CA THR A 449 -11.35 12.55 14.40
C THR A 449 -10.23 13.41 15.00
N ARG A 450 -8.96 13.01 14.80
CA ARG A 450 -7.79 13.80 15.23
C ARG A 450 -7.44 14.92 14.25
N GLY A 451 -7.89 14.78 12.99
CA GLY A 451 -7.47 15.61 11.87
C GLY A 451 -6.10 15.18 11.31
N ASP A 452 -5.90 15.40 10.02
CA ASP A 452 -4.65 15.14 9.31
C ASP A 452 -4.30 16.31 8.39
N THR A 453 -3.02 16.52 8.11
CA THR A 453 -2.52 17.63 7.29
C THR A 453 -1.59 17.12 6.19
N ALA A 454 -1.90 17.44 4.94
CA ALA A 454 -1.03 17.20 3.80
C ALA A 454 -0.44 18.52 3.28
N ILE A 455 0.83 18.47 2.85
CA ILE A 455 1.63 19.64 2.47
C ILE A 455 2.19 19.50 1.04
N GLU A 456 2.36 18.27 0.54
CA GLU A 456 2.89 17.99 -0.80
C GLU A 456 1.77 17.54 -1.73
N GLY A 457 1.30 18.44 -2.60
CA GLY A 457 0.30 18.13 -3.62
C GLY A 457 0.89 17.84 -5.01
N LEU A 458 2.21 17.91 -5.17
CA LEU A 458 2.91 17.74 -6.45
C LEU A 458 3.28 16.28 -6.76
N ALA A 459 2.99 15.36 -5.85
CA ALA A 459 3.24 13.95 -6.06
C ALA A 459 2.38 13.44 -7.24
N ALA A 460 3.01 12.68 -8.14
CA ALA A 460 2.32 12.05 -9.26
C ALA A 460 1.50 10.85 -8.74
N VAL A 461 0.30 11.15 -8.25
CA VAL A 461 -0.64 10.18 -7.68
C VAL A 461 -1.86 10.05 -8.59
N GLU A 462 -2.31 8.82 -8.86
CA GLU A 462 -3.53 8.55 -9.64
C GLU A 462 -4.75 8.56 -8.72
N LEU A 463 -5.45 9.70 -8.61
CA LEU A 463 -6.63 9.84 -7.75
C LEU A 463 -7.95 9.73 -8.53
N GLU A 464 -9.02 9.23 -7.90
CA GLU A 464 -10.38 9.22 -8.46
C GLU A 464 -10.87 10.63 -8.80
N VAL A 465 -10.42 11.65 -8.05
CA VAL A 465 -10.75 13.05 -8.35
C VAL A 465 -10.29 13.49 -9.74
N LYS A 466 -9.21 12.90 -10.30
CA LYS A 466 -8.72 13.22 -11.65
C LYS A 466 -9.69 12.83 -12.76
N ALA A 467 -10.59 11.88 -12.51
CA ALA A 467 -11.65 11.56 -13.46
C ALA A 467 -12.65 12.71 -13.63
N SER A 468 -12.65 13.68 -12.70
CA SER A 468 -13.48 14.88 -12.78
C SER A 468 -12.78 15.92 -13.64
N SER A 469 -13.44 16.36 -14.72
CA SER A 469 -12.86 17.37 -15.61
C SER A 469 -12.72 18.74 -14.93
N ARG A 470 -11.75 19.53 -15.40
CA ARG A 470 -11.67 20.97 -15.10
C ARG A 470 -12.92 21.73 -15.57
N ILE A 471 -13.58 21.22 -16.62
CA ILE A 471 -14.89 21.69 -17.07
C ILE A 471 -15.93 21.30 -16.00
N GLY A 472 -16.45 22.28 -15.27
CA GLY A 472 -17.35 22.06 -14.13
C GLY A 472 -16.67 22.08 -12.76
N ALA A 473 -15.37 22.41 -12.69
CA ALA A 473 -14.69 22.64 -11.43
C ALA A 473 -15.28 23.83 -10.67
N LEU A 474 -15.23 23.76 -9.34
CA LEU A 474 -15.63 24.84 -8.46
C LEU A 474 -14.64 26.00 -8.60
N THR A 475 -15.15 27.23 -8.65
CA THR A 475 -14.32 28.43 -8.70
C THR A 475 -14.39 29.16 -7.36
N LEU A 476 -13.23 29.35 -6.73
CA LEU A 476 -13.06 30.26 -5.60
C LEU A 476 -12.45 31.56 -6.12
N GLU A 477 -13.20 32.64 -6.01
CA GLU A 477 -12.68 33.97 -6.32
C GLU A 477 -11.93 34.53 -5.11
N VAL A 478 -10.66 34.86 -5.32
CA VAL A 478 -9.79 35.41 -4.29
C VAL A 478 -9.62 36.90 -4.53
N ALA A 479 -10.14 37.74 -3.64
CA ALA A 479 -9.98 39.19 -3.74
C ALA A 479 -8.50 39.63 -3.55
N GLU A 480 -8.11 40.74 -4.18
CA GLU A 480 -6.73 41.27 -4.11
C GLU A 480 -6.30 41.64 -2.68
N GLY A 481 -7.24 42.06 -1.83
CA GLY A 481 -6.99 42.49 -0.46
C GLY A 481 -7.42 43.94 -0.24
N THR A 482 -7.24 44.42 0.99
CA THR A 482 -7.36 45.86 1.29
C THR A 482 -5.93 46.34 1.55
N PRO A 483 -5.47 47.42 0.88
CA PRO A 483 -4.12 47.95 1.11
C PRO A 483 -3.96 48.30 2.60
N VAL A 484 -2.82 47.91 3.19
CA VAL A 484 -2.48 48.17 4.60
C VAL A 484 -2.26 49.65 4.87
#